data_AF-A8YGE7-F1
#
_entry.id   AF-A8YGE7-F1
#
_cell.length_a   1.000
_cell.length_b   1.000
_cell.length_c   1.000
_cell.angle_alpha   90.00
_cell.angle_beta   90.00
_cell.angle_gamma   90.00
#
_symmetry.space_group_name_H-M   'P 1'
#
loop_
_entity.id
_entity.type
_entity.pdbx_description
1 polymer ?
#
loop_
_entity_poly.entity_id
_entity_poly.type
_entity_poly.pdbx_seq_one_letter_code
_entity_poly.pdbx_strand_id
1 'polypeptide(L)'
;MNIGQQLEQYTLKNPQEVLLVTIAVDGEEEEISIFKGFSSSLTRSTPYDPDIPIIPETATIIKIDRLASPYHPLNPRYIQENLSLEEMQFLLIN
;
A
#
# COMPACT_ATOMS: atom_id res chain seq x y z
N MET A 1 9.81 12.36 3.47
CA MET A 1 8.79 11.31 3.65
C MET A 1 8.94 10.36 2.49
N ASN A 2 9.19 9.08 2.74
CA ASN A 2 9.29 8.09 1.67
C ASN A 2 7.88 7.75 1.13
N ILE A 3 7.81 6.97 0.04
CA ILE A 3 6.52 6.67 -0.57
C ILE A 3 5.59 5.87 0.35
N GLY A 4 6.12 4.91 1.12
CA GLY A 4 5.31 4.14 2.08
C GLY A 4 4.62 5.03 3.11
N GLN A 5 5.37 5.97 3.70
CA GLN A 5 4.83 6.96 4.63
C GLN A 5 3.78 7.87 3.98
N GLN A 6 3.95 8.25 2.72
CA GLN A 6 2.94 9.05 2.01
C GLN A 6 1.63 8.27 1.79
N LEU A 7 1.73 6.98 1.46
CA LEU A 7 0.58 6.09 1.31
C LEU A 7 -0.12 5.85 2.66
N GLU A 8 0.64 5.70 3.75
CA GLU A 8 0.10 5.62 5.11
C GLU A 8 -0.69 6.89 5.48
N GLN A 9 -0.11 8.08 5.25
CA GLN A 9 -0.80 9.35 5.47
C GLN A 9 -2.07 9.49 4.63
N TYR A 10 -2.04 9.02 3.38
CA TYR A 10 -3.22 9.01 2.53
C TYR A 10 -4.36 8.19 3.14
N THR A 11 -4.08 6.99 3.65
CA THR A 11 -5.10 6.12 4.28
C THR A 11 -5.57 6.63 5.65
N LEU A 12 -4.77 7.45 6.35
CA LEU A 12 -5.22 8.18 7.54
C LEU A 12 -6.29 9.23 7.19
N LYS A 13 -6.11 9.94 6.07
CA LYS A 13 -7.08 10.93 5.57
C LYS A 13 -8.31 10.27 4.92
N ASN A 14 -8.16 9.06 4.39
CA ASN A 14 -9.20 8.30 3.70
C ASN A 14 -9.51 6.98 4.42
N PRO A 15 -10.07 7.01 5.65
CA PRO A 15 -10.27 5.82 6.47
C PRO A 15 -11.29 4.81 5.91
N GLN A 16 -12.02 5.18 4.86
CA GLN A 16 -12.91 4.34 4.07
C GLN A 16 -12.20 3.53 2.98
N GLU A 17 -10.89 3.73 2.80
CA GLU A 17 -10.09 3.08 1.77
C GLU A 17 -8.98 2.20 2.34
N VAL A 18 -8.67 1.14 1.61
CA VAL A 18 -7.52 0.27 1.82
C VAL A 18 -6.69 0.33 0.54
N LEU A 19 -5.39 0.52 0.67
CA LEU A 19 -4.48 0.37 -0.46
C LEU A 19 -3.93 -1.03 -0.47
N LEU A 20 -3.94 -1.67 -1.63
CA LEU A 20 -3.16 -2.88 -1.90
C LEU A 20 -2.03 -2.49 -2.85
N VAL A 21 -0.80 -2.56 -2.36
CA VAL A 21 0.39 -2.13 -3.08
C VAL A 21 1.18 -3.37 -3.47
N THR A 22 1.35 -3.59 -4.77
CA THR A 22 2.28 -4.60 -5.26
C THR A 22 3.63 -3.95 -5.47
N ILE A 23 4.65 -4.47 -4.80
CA ILE A 23 6.04 -4.02 -4.97
C ILE A 23 6.92 -5.17 -5.42
N ALA A 24 8.06 -4.84 -6.03
CA ALA A 24 9.14 -5.77 -6.31
C ALA A 24 10.38 -5.39 -5.49
N VAL A 25 10.94 -6.35 -4.76
CA VAL A 25 12.19 -6.22 -4.00
C VAL A 25 13.12 -7.35 -4.43
N ASP A 26 14.32 -7.00 -4.91
CA ASP A 26 15.29 -7.98 -5.42
C ASP A 26 14.74 -8.94 -6.50
N GLY A 27 13.74 -8.48 -7.27
CA GLY A 27 13.09 -9.26 -8.32
C GLY A 27 11.95 -10.17 -7.85
N GLU A 28 11.63 -10.17 -6.55
CA GLU A 28 10.46 -10.87 -6.01
C GLU A 28 9.31 -9.89 -5.77
N GLU A 29 8.11 -10.26 -6.23
CA GLU A 29 6.89 -9.48 -5.96
C GLU A 29 6.31 -9.82 -4.59
N GLU A 30 5.86 -8.77 -3.89
CA GLU A 30 5.08 -8.90 -2.66
C GLU A 30 3.93 -7.90 -2.63
N GLU A 31 2.89 -8.26 -1.89
CA GLU A 31 1.71 -7.42 -1.69
C GLU A 31 1.67 -6.87 -0.27
N ILE A 32 1.45 -5.57 -0.17
CA ILE A 32 1.36 -4.83 1.08
C ILE A 32 -0.01 -4.17 1.14
N SER A 33 -0.75 -4.47 2.20
CA SER A 33 -1.97 -3.75 2.54
C SER A 33 -1.63 -2.52 3.39
N ILE A 34 -2.23 -1.38 3.09
CA ILE A 34 -2.11 -0.15 3.90
C ILE A 34 -3.51 0.31 4.28
N PHE A 35 -3.75 0.43 5.59
CA PHE A 35 -5.04 0.84 6.12
C PHE A 35 -4.87 1.68 7.39
N LYS A 36 -5.53 2.85 7.42
CA LYS A 36 -5.52 3.79 8.55
C LYS A 36 -4.11 4.07 9.10
N GLY A 37 -3.14 4.26 8.19
CA GLY A 37 -1.77 4.60 8.54
C GLY A 37 -0.88 3.42 8.93
N PHE A 38 -1.36 2.18 8.81
CA PHE A 38 -0.57 0.98 9.08
C PHE A 38 -0.38 0.18 7.80
N SER A 39 0.86 -0.16 7.51
CA SER A 39 1.24 -1.10 6.46
C SER A 39 1.33 -2.52 7.01
N SER A 40 0.99 -3.53 6.20
CA SER A 40 1.17 -4.95 6.53
C SER A 40 1.44 -5.75 5.26
N SER A 41 2.53 -6.51 5.25
CA SER A 41 2.78 -7.52 4.21
C SER A 41 1.70 -8.61 4.28
N LEU A 42 1.22 -9.06 3.13
CA LEU A 42 0.28 -10.17 2.99
C LEU A 42 0.96 -11.49 2.63
N THR A 43 2.21 -11.44 2.16
CA THR A 43 2.99 -12.59 1.68
C THR A 43 4.10 -13.01 2.63
N ARG A 44 4.65 -12.08 3.42
CA ARG A 44 5.70 -12.34 4.42
C ARG A 44 5.18 -12.05 5.83
N SER A 45 5.80 -12.69 6.83
CA SER A 45 5.57 -12.32 8.23
C SER A 45 5.96 -10.86 8.42
N THR A 46 5.05 -10.07 9.00
CA THR A 46 5.30 -8.67 9.35
C THR A 46 6.54 -8.57 10.23
N PRO A 47 7.54 -7.72 9.90
CA PRO A 47 8.67 -7.48 10.78
C PRO A 47 8.18 -7.08 12.18
N TYR A 48 8.72 -7.71 13.22
CA TYR A 48 8.37 -7.38 14.61
C TYR A 48 8.89 -5.99 15.02
N ASP A 49 9.95 -5.53 14.35
CA ASP A 49 10.58 -4.23 14.60
C ASP A 49 9.81 -3.11 13.86
N PRO A 50 9.16 -2.19 14.59
CA PRO A 50 8.39 -1.09 14.00
C PRO A 50 9.27 -0.04 13.30
N ASP A 51 10.59 -0.05 13.53
CA ASP A 51 11.52 0.87 12.88
C ASP A 51 11.92 0.40 11.47
N ILE A 52 11.57 -0.83 11.08
CA ILE A 52 11.81 -1.36 9.74
C ILE A 52 10.65 -0.97 8.83
N PRO A 53 10.87 -0.13 7.79
CA PRO A 53 9.81 0.23 6.87
C PRO A 53 9.36 -0.99 6.06
N ILE A 54 8.04 -1.22 6.03
CA ILE A 54 7.43 -2.34 5.31
C ILE A 54 7.58 -2.19 3.79
N ILE A 55 7.66 -0.96 3.28
CA ILE A 55 8.07 -0.68 1.89
C ILE A 55 9.51 -0.17 1.93
N PRO A 56 10.52 -1.00 1.56
CA PRO A 56 11.91 -0.59 1.48
C PRO A 56 12.12 0.54 0.45
N GLU A 57 13.13 1.38 0.63
CA GLU A 57 13.48 2.40 -0.36
C GLU A 57 13.97 1.80 -1.69
N THR A 58 14.46 0.55 -1.66
CA THR A 58 14.88 -0.19 -2.85
C THR A 58 13.71 -0.85 -3.58
N ALA A 59 12.51 -0.83 -3.01
CA ALA A 59 11.34 -1.44 -3.62
C ALA A 59 10.87 -0.64 -4.84
N THR A 60 10.50 -1.35 -5.91
CA THR A 60 9.82 -0.77 -7.06
C THR A 60 8.32 -1.00 -6.91
N ILE A 61 7.53 0.07 -6.92
CA ILE A 61 6.06 -0.05 -6.95
C ILE A 61 5.65 -0.50 -8.35
N ILE A 62 5.01 -1.66 -8.43
CA ILE A 62 4.49 -2.22 -9.67
C ILE A 62 3.09 -1.67 -9.95
N LYS A 63 2.23 -1.68 -8.92
CA LYS A 63 0.87 -1.13 -9.00
C LYS A 63 0.30 -0.84 -7.62
N ILE A 64 -0.73 0.00 -7.61
CA ILE A 64 -1.51 0.33 -6.43
C ILE A 64 -3.00 0.16 -6.76
N ASP A 65 -3.68 -0.66 -5.98
CA ASP A 65 -5.13 -0.80 -6.03
C ASP A 65 -5.75 -0.05 -4.85
N ARG A 66 -6.86 0.64 -5.09
CA ARG A 66 -7.68 1.31 -4.07
C ARG A 66 -8.94 0.49 -3.85
N LEU A 67 -9.17 0.08 -2.61
CA LEU A 67 -10.29 -0.77 -2.22
C LEU A 67 -11.15 -0.06 -1.17
N ALA A 68 -12.44 -0.35 -1.17
CA ALA A 68 -13.35 0.10 -0.13
C ALA A 68 -13.20 -0.75 1.14
N SER A 69 -13.18 -0.08 2.30
CA SER A 69 -13.26 -0.71 3.61
C SER A 69 -14.72 -1.03 3.97
N PRO A 70 -15.01 -2.15 4.67
CA PRO A 70 -14.06 -3.16 5.15
C PRO A 70 -13.48 -4.02 4.02
N TYR A 71 -12.18 -4.30 4.10
CA TYR A 71 -11.50 -5.19 3.16
C TYR A 71 -11.94 -6.64 3.39
N HIS A 72 -12.29 -7.33 2.29
CA HIS A 72 -12.64 -8.73 2.31
C HIS A 72 -11.74 -9.49 1.33
N PRO A 73 -10.79 -10.33 1.82
CA PRO A 73 -9.79 -10.98 0.95
C PRO A 73 -10.40 -11.83 -0.17
N LEU A 74 -11.54 -12.49 0.09
CA LEU A 74 -12.23 -13.34 -0.89
C LEU A 74 -13.16 -12.57 -1.82
N ASN A 75 -13.45 -11.29 -1.51
CA ASN A 75 -14.37 -10.47 -2.31
C ASN A 75 -13.98 -8.98 -2.18
N PRO A 76 -12.78 -8.60 -2.66
CA PRO A 76 -12.30 -7.24 -2.57
C PRO A 76 -13.21 -6.30 -3.36
N ARG A 77 -13.48 -5.12 -2.79
CA ARG A 77 -14.31 -4.09 -3.42
C ARG A 77 -13.42 -3.00 -4.00
N TYR A 78 -13.04 -3.14 -5.25
CA TYR A 78 -12.19 -2.15 -5.91
C TYR A 78 -12.94 -0.83 -6.16
N ILE A 79 -12.27 0.27 -5.81
CA ILE A 79 -12.62 1.63 -6.18
C ILE A 79 -11.86 1.98 -7.47
N GLN A 80 -10.59 1.59 -7.54
CA GLN A 80 -9.70 1.82 -8.68
C GLN A 80 -8.59 0.78 -8.66
N GLU A 81 -8.17 0.30 -9.84
CA GLU A 81 -7.21 -0.79 -9.98
C GLU A 81 -6.03 -0.38 -10.88
N ASN A 82 -4.89 -1.04 -10.67
CA ASN A 82 -3.67 -0.98 -11.45
C ASN A 82 -3.10 0.44 -11.61
N LEU A 83 -3.17 1.26 -10.56
CA LEU A 83 -2.59 2.60 -10.61
C LEU A 83 -1.07 2.52 -10.67
N SER A 84 -0.48 3.29 -11.58
CA SER A 84 0.95 3.57 -11.53
C SER A 84 1.28 4.44 -10.30
N LEU A 85 2.57 4.47 -9.95
CA LEU A 85 3.03 5.37 -8.91
C LEU A 85 2.75 6.85 -9.27
N GLU A 86 2.93 7.25 -10.54
CA GLU A 86 2.62 8.61 -10.98
C GLU A 86 1.13 8.93 -10.83
N GLU A 87 0.25 8.00 -11.21
CA GLU A 87 -1.20 8.19 -11.05
C GLU A 87 -1.60 8.35 -9.58
N MET A 88 -1.01 7.52 -8.71
CA MET A 88 -1.24 7.63 -7.26
C MET A 88 -0.71 8.96 -6.71
N GLN A 89 0.42 9.48 -7.19
CA GLN A 89 0.97 10.76 -6.72
C GLN A 89 -0.02 11.93 -6.89
N PHE A 90 -0.83 11.94 -7.95
CA PHE A 90 -1.88 12.96 -8.10
C PHE A 90 -2.95 12.90 -6.99
N LEU A 91 -3.18 11.72 -6.41
CA LEU A 91 -4.11 11.52 -5.30
C LEU A 91 -3.48 11.86 -3.94
N LEU A 92 -2.15 11.80 -3.82
CA LEU A 92 -1.41 12.10 -2.58
C LEU A 92 -1.26 13.61 -2.29
N ILE A 93 -1.37 14.46 -3.31
CA ILE A 93 -1.19 15.92 -3.21
C ILE A 93 -2.44 16.62 -2.64
N ASN A 94 -3.58 15.92 -2.60
CA ASN A 94 -4.86 16.43 -2.05
C ASN A 94 -5.06 16.05 -0.56
#